data_AF-A0A3Q7FKG0-F1
#
_entry.id   AF-A0A3Q7FKG0-F1
#
_cell.length_a   1.000
_cell.length_b   1.000
_cell.length_c   1.000
_cell.angle_alpha   90.00
_cell.angle_beta   90.00
_cell.angle_gamma   90.00
#
_symmetry.space_group_name_H-M   'P 1'
#
loop_
_entity.id
_entity.type
_entity.pdbx_description
1 polymer ?
#
loop_
_entity_poly.entity_id
_entity_poly.type
_entity_poly.pdbx_seq_one_letter_code
_entity_poly.pdbx_strand_id
1 'polypeptide(L)'
;MENNSEQSTVNAGQLVGVGQLNIEKNKQEQVKMFCTEKRREMENVNDLKNNLLLPPIRINKITKKDEDIRMIVVESSVLLTKICEFFIQELTLCFWLNASSMYFEEG
;
A
#
# COMPACT_ATOMS: atom_id res chain seq x y z
N MET A 1 -57.64 4.41 -7.66
CA MET A 1 -56.96 5.08 -6.54
C MET A 1 -56.45 3.97 -5.64
N GLU A 2 -55.25 4.12 -5.06
CA GLU A 2 -54.34 3.04 -4.59
C GLU A 2 -53.45 2.53 -5.74
N ASN A 3 -52.12 2.55 -5.70
CA ASN A 3 -51.16 2.73 -4.61
C ASN A 3 -49.86 3.34 -5.17
N ASN A 4 -49.46 4.53 -4.70
CA ASN A 4 -48.17 5.18 -4.99
C ASN A 4 -47.23 5.17 -3.76
N SER A 5 -47.40 4.19 -2.86
CA SER A 5 -46.71 4.16 -1.56
C SER A 5 -45.51 3.20 -1.48
N GLU A 6 -45.26 2.35 -2.49
CA GLU A 6 -44.27 1.26 -2.34
C GLU A 6 -42.95 1.46 -3.09
N GLN A 7 -42.75 2.56 -3.82
CA GLN A 7 -41.49 2.80 -4.56
C GLN A 7 -40.43 3.61 -3.79
N SER A 8 -40.70 4.06 -2.56
CA SER A 8 -39.79 4.95 -1.83
C SER A 8 -38.76 4.27 -0.92
N THR A 9 -38.81 2.94 -0.70
CA THR A 9 -37.87 2.27 0.23
C THR A 9 -36.75 1.48 -0.46
N VAL A 10 -36.84 1.21 -1.77
CA VAL A 10 -35.87 0.35 -2.48
C VAL A 10 -34.62 1.10 -2.97
N ASN A 11 -34.64 2.44 -3.05
CA ASN A 11 -33.51 3.22 -3.58
C ASN A 11 -32.41 3.54 -2.56
N ALA A 12 -32.69 3.53 -1.26
CA ALA A 12 -31.72 3.95 -0.24
C ALA A 12 -30.63 2.88 0.00
N GLY A 13 -31.00 1.59 0.07
CA GLY A 13 -30.02 0.51 0.26
C GLY A 13 -29.12 0.26 -0.96
N GLN A 14 -29.58 0.60 -2.15
CA GLN A 14 -28.86 0.38 -3.41
C GLN A 14 -27.87 1.50 -3.73
N LEU A 15 -28.12 2.73 -3.27
CA LEU A 15 -27.21 3.87 -3.44
C LEU A 15 -25.96 3.76 -2.53
N VAL A 16 -26.15 3.29 -1.29
CA VAL A 16 -25.08 3.11 -0.29
C VAL A 16 -24.09 2.02 -0.74
N GLY A 17 -24.59 0.88 -1.25
CA GLY A 17 -23.73 -0.21 -1.74
C GLY A 17 -22.90 0.15 -2.98
N VAL A 18 -23.42 1.03 -3.86
CA VAL A 18 -22.67 1.50 -5.05
C VAL A 18 -21.59 2.52 -4.65
N GLY A 19 -21.87 3.40 -3.68
CA GLY A 19 -20.88 4.33 -3.14
C GLY A 19 -19.68 3.62 -2.50
N GLN A 20 -19.94 2.63 -1.65
CA GLN A 20 -18.90 1.82 -0.99
C GLN A 20 -18.05 1.02 -1.98
N LEU A 21 -18.68 0.42 -3.01
CA LEU A 21 -17.96 -0.36 -4.04
C LEU A 21 -17.03 0.52 -4.90
N ASN A 22 -17.39 1.79 -5.12
CA ASN A 22 -16.57 2.74 -5.87
C ASN A 22 -15.37 3.23 -5.06
N ILE A 23 -15.53 3.44 -3.75
CA ILE A 23 -14.44 3.84 -2.85
C ILE A 23 -13.38 2.73 -2.76
N GLU A 24 -13.81 1.48 -2.59
CA GLU A 24 -12.89 0.35 -2.47
C GLU A 24 -12.11 0.12 -3.77
N LYS A 25 -12.77 0.21 -4.93
CA LYS A 25 -12.09 0.16 -6.23
C LYS A 25 -11.04 1.26 -6.38
N ASN A 26 -11.35 2.49 -5.94
CA ASN A 26 -10.42 3.61 -6.04
C ASN A 26 -9.18 3.39 -5.15
N LYS A 27 -9.36 2.88 -3.92
CA LYS A 27 -8.22 2.52 -3.05
C LYS A 27 -7.34 1.45 -3.69
N GLN A 28 -7.96 0.39 -4.21
CA GLN A 28 -7.22 -0.70 -4.84
C GLN A 28 -6.42 -0.21 -6.06
N GLU A 29 -6.99 0.71 -6.85
CA GLU A 29 -6.31 1.31 -7.99
C GLU A 29 -5.11 2.16 -7.56
N GLN A 30 -5.24 2.99 -6.53
CA GLN A 30 -4.13 3.80 -6.01
C GLN A 30 -2.96 2.93 -5.53
N VAL A 31 -3.24 1.85 -4.80
CA VAL A 31 -2.21 0.89 -4.37
C VAL A 31 -1.58 0.19 -5.58
N LYS A 32 -2.38 -0.23 -6.58
CA LYS A 32 -1.86 -0.85 -7.82
C LYS A 32 -0.94 0.06 -8.60
N MET A 33 -1.31 1.32 -8.78
CA MET A 33 -0.49 2.31 -9.47
C MET A 33 0.82 2.53 -8.73
N PHE A 34 0.76 2.69 -7.40
CA PHE A 34 1.95 2.82 -6.56
C PHE A 34 2.90 1.62 -6.73
N CYS A 35 2.39 0.39 -6.61
CA CYS A 35 3.22 -0.82 -6.73
C CYS A 35 3.82 -0.99 -8.14
N THR A 36 3.08 -0.62 -9.18
CA THR A 36 3.58 -0.66 -10.57
C THR A 36 4.74 0.31 -10.76
N GLU A 37 4.61 1.52 -10.24
CA GLU A 37 5.66 2.53 -10.32
C GLU A 37 6.91 2.14 -9.52
N LYS A 38 6.74 1.62 -8.30
CA LYS A 38 7.87 1.15 -7.48
C LYS A 38 8.59 -0.06 -8.08
N ARG A 39 7.87 -0.94 -8.77
CA ARG A 39 8.49 -2.02 -9.54
C ARG A 39 9.38 -1.47 -10.66
N ARG A 40 8.90 -0.48 -11.40
CA ARG A 40 9.67 0.20 -12.47
C ARG A 40 10.92 0.87 -11.92
N GLU A 41 10.84 1.52 -10.76
CA GLU A 41 12.02 2.08 -10.08
C GLU A 41 13.06 1.00 -9.73
N MET A 42 12.61 -0.22 -9.38
CA MET A 42 13.50 -1.33 -9.02
C MET A 42 14.27 -1.92 -10.22
N GLU A 43 13.77 -1.73 -11.45
CA GLU A 43 14.45 -2.16 -12.68
C GLU A 43 15.69 -1.30 -12.98
N ASN A 44 15.76 -0.07 -12.45
CA ASN A 44 16.93 0.80 -12.59
C ASN A 44 17.98 0.55 -11.49
N VAL A 45 18.91 -0.38 -11.77
CA VAL A 45 19.97 -0.80 -10.84
C VAL A 45 20.87 0.36 -10.36
N ASN A 46 21.05 1.41 -11.16
CA ASN A 46 21.86 2.57 -10.76
C ASN A 46 21.19 3.40 -9.65
N ASP A 47 19.87 3.49 -9.65
CA ASP A 47 19.13 4.19 -8.59
C ASP A 47 19.11 3.39 -7.28
N LEU A 48 19.27 2.06 -7.37
CA LEU A 48 19.29 1.17 -6.21
C LEU A 48 20.44 1.47 -5.24
N LYS A 49 21.60 1.91 -5.76
CA LYS A 49 22.78 2.23 -4.93
C LYS A 49 22.83 3.70 -4.51
N ASN A 50 22.26 4.60 -5.31
CA ASN A 50 22.35 6.04 -5.11
C ASN A 50 21.19 6.62 -4.28
N ASN A 51 20.02 5.97 -4.28
CA ASN A 51 18.79 6.46 -3.64
C ASN A 51 18.30 5.51 -2.53
N LEU A 52 19.17 5.15 -1.60
CA LEU A 52 18.83 4.37 -0.42
C LEU A 52 18.46 5.31 0.75
N LEU A 53 17.19 5.31 1.16
CA LEU A 53 16.77 6.06 2.34
C LEU A 53 17.29 5.44 3.65
N LEU A 54 17.54 4.13 3.64
CA LEU A 54 18.02 3.38 4.79
C LEU A 54 19.52 3.03 4.63
N PRO A 55 20.37 3.28 5.64
CA PRO A 55 21.78 2.88 5.55
C PRO A 55 21.96 1.34 5.54
N PRO A 56 22.69 0.75 4.58
CA PRO A 56 22.90 -0.71 4.49
C PRO A 56 23.52 -1.35 5.75
N ILE A 57 24.31 -0.59 6.49
CA ILE A 57 24.93 -1.01 7.76
C ILE A 57 23.86 -1.37 8.80
N ARG A 58 22.71 -0.68 8.81
CA ARG A 58 21.64 -0.94 9.77
C ARG A 58 20.87 -2.22 9.41
N ILE A 59 20.64 -2.46 8.12
CA ILE A 59 20.05 -3.70 7.61
C ILE A 59 20.95 -4.89 7.95
N ASN A 60 22.25 -4.78 7.71
CA ASN A 60 23.22 -5.84 8.07
C ASN A 60 23.22 -6.15 9.57
N LYS A 61 23.06 -5.15 10.43
CA LYS A 61 22.95 -5.38 11.88
C LYS A 61 21.68 -6.13 12.26
N ILE A 62 20.57 -5.93 11.56
CA ILE A 62 19.32 -6.66 11.79
C ILE A 62 19.46 -8.11 11.33
N THR A 63 19.94 -8.31 10.10
CA THR A 63 20.11 -9.65 9.51
C THR A 63 21.13 -10.49 10.28
N LYS A 64 22.22 -9.90 10.80
CA LYS A 64 23.20 -10.61 11.64
C LYS A 64 22.76 -10.89 13.08
N LYS A 65 21.54 -10.53 13.48
CA LYS A 65 20.96 -11.02 14.74
C LYS A 65 20.59 -12.49 14.67
N ASP A 66 20.47 -13.03 13.46
CA ASP A 66 20.30 -14.45 13.21
C ASP A 66 21.67 -15.14 13.28
N GLU A 67 21.84 -16.02 14.27
CA GLU A 67 23.11 -16.70 14.58
C GLU A 67 23.55 -17.65 13.45
N ASP A 68 22.63 -18.09 12.59
CA ASP A 68 22.92 -19.00 11.48
C ASP A 68 23.41 -18.27 10.22
N ILE A 69 23.31 -16.94 10.17
CA ILE A 69 23.72 -16.14 9.00
C ILE A 69 25.21 -15.79 9.08
N ARG A 70 26.05 -16.64 8.46
CA ARG A 70 27.51 -16.48 8.43
C ARG A 70 28.02 -15.36 7.51
N MET A 71 27.35 -15.08 6.39
CA MET A 71 27.77 -14.03 5.46
C MET A 71 26.56 -13.45 4.71
N ILE A 72 26.56 -12.12 4.52
CA ILE A 72 25.53 -11.40 3.77
C ILE A 72 26.23 -10.74 2.57
N VAL A 73 25.75 -11.05 1.37
CA VAL A 73 26.23 -10.41 0.15
C VAL A 73 25.74 -8.96 0.14
N VAL A 74 26.64 -8.02 -0.16
CA VAL A 74 26.33 -6.58 -0.16
C VAL A 74 25.15 -6.24 -1.07
N GLU A 75 25.02 -6.92 -2.21
CA GLU A 75 23.90 -6.73 -3.14
C GLU A 75 22.56 -7.16 -2.54
N SER A 76 22.53 -8.23 -1.75
CA SER A 76 21.34 -8.64 -0.99
C SER A 76 20.94 -7.59 0.04
N SER A 77 21.90 -6.98 0.73
CA SER A 77 21.64 -5.90 1.69
C SER A 77 21.06 -4.67 1.00
N VAL A 78 21.61 -4.28 -0.16
CA VAL A 78 21.12 -3.13 -0.94
C VAL A 78 19.69 -3.39 -1.44
N LEU A 79 19.42 -4.57 -1.97
CA LEU A 79 18.08 -4.94 -2.42
C LEU A 79 17.08 -4.97 -1.26
N LEU A 80 17.45 -5.60 -0.14
CA LEU A 80 16.60 -5.64 1.06
C LEU A 80 16.32 -4.24 1.60
N THR A 81 17.32 -3.36 1.60
CA THR A 81 17.18 -1.95 1.99
C THR A 81 16.09 -1.26 1.14
N LYS A 82 16.13 -1.45 -0.19
CA LYS A 82 15.15 -0.83 -1.08
C LYS A 82 13.75 -1.44 -0.96
N ILE A 83 13.66 -2.77 -0.78
CA ILE A 83 12.39 -3.44 -0.53
C ILE A 83 11.76 -2.94 0.77
N CYS A 84 12.54 -2.81 1.85
CA CYS A 84 12.05 -2.26 3.12
C CYS A 84 11.54 -0.83 2.96
N GLU A 85 12.20 -0.01 2.14
CA GLU A 85 11.76 1.36 1.84
C GLU A 85 10.37 1.36 1.17
N PHE A 86 10.19 0.54 0.14
CA PHE A 86 8.90 0.42 -0.57
C PHE A 86 7.82 -0.19 0.32
N PHE A 87 8.16 -1.16 1.16
CA PHE A 87 7.24 -1.77 2.11
C PHE A 87 6.69 -0.75 3.10
N ILE A 88 7.54 0.13 3.65
CA ILE A 88 7.09 1.19 4.57
C ILE A 88 6.16 2.17 3.84
N GLN A 89 6.49 2.56 2.61
CA GLN A 89 5.67 3.47 1.82
C GLN A 89 4.30 2.86 1.46
N GLU A 90 4.28 1.60 1.03
CA GLU A 90 3.04 0.86 0.74
C GLU A 90 2.16 0.73 1.98
N LEU A 91 2.74 0.31 3.12
CA LEU A 91 2.02 0.21 4.39
C LEU A 91 1.43 1.57 4.81
N THR A 92 2.20 2.64 4.67
CA THR A 92 1.75 4.00 5.00
C THR A 92 0.58 4.42 4.11
N LEU A 93 0.65 4.15 2.81
CA LEU A 93 -0.42 4.44 1.85
C LEU A 93 -1.69 3.65 2.19
N CYS A 94 -1.57 2.34 2.40
CA CYS A 94 -2.70 1.48 2.76
C CYS A 94 -3.38 1.94 4.06
N PHE A 95 -2.59 2.26 5.08
CA PHE A 95 -3.11 2.76 6.36
C PHE A 95 -3.82 4.10 6.18
N TRP A 96 -3.21 5.03 5.44
CA TRP A 96 -3.80 6.34 5.18
C TRP A 96 -5.13 6.25 4.41
N LEU A 97 -5.19 5.44 3.36
CA LEU A 97 -6.41 5.24 2.56
C LEU A 97 -7.55 4.64 3.40
N ASN A 98 -7.22 3.70 4.29
CA ASN A 98 -8.20 3.09 5.18
C ASN A 98 -8.66 4.04 6.28
N ALA A 99 -7.74 4.75 6.93
CA ALA A 99 -8.08 5.75 7.94
C ALA A 99 -8.95 6.86 7.33
N SER A 100 -8.54 7.40 6.17
CA SER A 100 -9.29 8.44 5.46
C SER A 100 -10.73 7.99 5.18
N SER A 101 -10.92 6.77 4.70
CA SER A 101 -12.28 6.27 4.44
C SER A 101 -13.15 6.14 5.69
N MET A 102 -12.55 5.84 6.86
CA MET A 102 -13.30 5.80 8.12
C MET A 102 -13.77 7.20 8.53
N TYR A 103 -12.91 8.22 8.40
CA TYR A 103 -13.28 9.60 8.73
C TYR A 103 -14.33 10.20 7.80
N PHE A 104 -14.46 9.72 6.56
CA PHE A 104 -15.48 10.19 5.62
C PHE A 104 -16.85 9.50 5.79
N GLU A 105 -16.94 8.36 6.48
CA GLU A 105 -18.24 7.71 6.77
C GLU A 105 -18.86 8.17 8.11
N GLU A 106 -18.11 8.83 8.98
CA GLU A 106 -18.60 9.38 10.26
C GLU A 106 -19.07 10.85 10.18
N GLY A 107 -18.98 11.49 9.01
CA GLY A 107 -19.29 12.91 8.76
C GLY A 107 -20.58 13.16 7.99
#